data_AF-A0A970T3R6-F1
#
_entry.id   AF-A0A970T3R6-F1
#
_cell.length_a   1.000
_cell.length_b   1.000
_cell.length_c   1.000
_cell.angle_alpha   90.00
_cell.angle_beta   90.00
_cell.angle_gamma   90.00
#
_symmetry.space_group_name_H-M   'P 1'
#
loop_
_entity.id
_entity.type
_entity.pdbx_description
1 polymer ?
#
loop_
_entity_poly.entity_id
_entity_poly.type
_entity_poly.pdbx_seq_one_letter_code
_entity_poly.pdbx_strand_id
1 'polypeptide(L)'
;MVLKLKRIYESRSSDDGYRVLVDRLWPRGIKKVDAHIDLWAKELAPSTALRKKFHNGVIDYKAFKEVYGGELAQNVELIRFVRLIEKKEQEVVTLLTAVKDVDHSHIPVLMSKMATLLERES
;
A
#
# COMPACT_ATOMS: atom_id res chain seq x y z
N MET A 1 -16.01 -3.53 5.14
CA MET A 1 -14.57 -3.46 5.50
C MET A 1 -14.11 -2.00 5.46
N VAL A 2 -13.24 -1.60 6.39
CA VAL A 2 -12.68 -0.24 6.49
C VAL A 2 -11.20 -0.30 6.10
N LEU A 3 -10.79 0.52 5.13
CA LEU A 3 -9.39 0.75 4.82
C LEU A 3 -8.86 1.95 5.60
N LYS A 4 -7.82 1.73 6.40
CA LYS A 4 -7.09 2.79 7.11
C LYS A 4 -5.70 2.94 6.52
N LEU A 5 -5.10 4.11 6.75
CA LEU A 5 -3.72 4.39 6.43
C LEU A 5 -3.00 4.86 7.69
N LYS A 6 -1.78 4.38 7.88
CA LYS A 6 -0.92 4.80 8.98
C LYS A 6 0.55 4.70 8.59
N ARG A 7 1.37 5.63 9.06
CA ARG A 7 2.82 5.49 8.91
C ARG A 7 3.31 4.43 9.90
N ILE A 8 4.23 3.58 9.49
CA ILE A 8 4.77 2.49 10.34
C ILE A 8 5.50 3.01 11.59
N TYR A 9 5.93 4.28 11.57
CA TYR A 9 6.59 4.93 12.70
C TYR A 9 5.60 5.43 13.77
N GLU A 10 4.30 5.44 13.47
CA GLU A 10 3.27 5.77 14.44
C GLU A 10 2.99 4.56 15.34
N SER A 11 2.73 4.83 16.62
CA SER A 11 2.44 3.79 17.62
C SER A 11 1.29 2.90 17.16
N ARG A 12 1.44 1.58 17.33
CA ARG A 12 0.36 0.62 17.09
C ARG A 12 -0.86 0.97 17.93
N SER A 13 -2.03 0.81 17.34
CA SER A 13 -3.31 0.92 18.03
C SER A 13 -4.09 -0.39 17.94
N SER A 14 -4.96 -0.65 18.92
CA SER A 14 -5.81 -1.83 18.95
C SER A 14 -6.87 -1.83 17.84
N ASP A 15 -7.21 -0.66 17.30
CA ASP A 15 -8.15 -0.49 16.19
C ASP A 15 -7.48 -0.55 14.80
N ASP A 16 -6.18 -0.88 14.72
CA ASP A 16 -5.47 -1.02 13.45
C ASP A 16 -5.92 -2.27 12.66
N GLY A 17 -6.55 -3.25 13.31
CA GLY A 17 -6.97 -4.50 12.65
C GLY A 17 -5.80 -5.22 11.96
N TYR A 18 -6.01 -5.67 10.71
CA TYR A 18 -5.00 -6.34 9.89
C TYR A 18 -4.00 -5.34 9.31
N ARG A 19 -2.74 -5.44 9.72
CA ARG A 19 -1.67 -4.47 9.40
C ARG A 19 -0.84 -4.93 8.21
N VAL A 20 -0.91 -4.20 7.10
CA VAL A 20 -0.29 -4.58 5.84
C VAL A 20 0.74 -3.54 5.40
N LEU A 21 2.01 -3.91 5.35
CA LEU A 21 3.05 -3.05 4.78
C LEU A 21 2.94 -3.04 3.25
N VAL A 22 2.76 -1.85 2.67
CA VAL A 22 2.59 -1.64 1.22
C VAL A 22 3.75 -0.90 0.56
N ASP A 23 4.87 -0.78 1.27
CA ASP A 23 6.11 -0.27 0.70
C ASP A 23 6.94 -1.39 0.08
N ARG A 24 7.56 -1.11 -1.06
CA ARG A 24 8.49 -2.05 -1.73
C ARG A 24 9.67 -2.43 -0.83
N LEU A 25 10.15 -1.45 -0.07
CA LEU A 25 11.34 -1.58 0.77
C LEU A 25 10.93 -1.67 2.22
N TRP A 26 11.68 -2.46 2.98
CA TRP A 26 11.50 -2.52 4.41
C TRP A 26 11.84 -1.16 5.06
N PRO A 27 11.00 -0.63 5.97
CA PRO A 27 11.24 0.65 6.64
C PRO A 27 12.54 0.68 7.43
N ARG A 28 13.28 1.78 7.32
CA ARG A 28 14.57 1.94 8.00
C ARG A 28 14.35 2.07 9.51
N GLY A 29 15.23 1.44 10.30
CA GLY A 29 15.18 1.51 11.76
C GLY A 29 14.08 0.66 12.42
N ILE A 30 13.24 -0.02 11.65
CA ILE A 30 12.22 -0.93 12.17
C ILE A 30 12.75 -2.37 12.10
N LYS A 31 12.77 -3.08 13.24
CA LYS A 31 13.08 -4.50 13.26
C LYS A 31 11.84 -5.30 12.88
N LYS A 32 11.99 -6.38 12.11
CA LYS A 32 10.87 -7.25 11.71
C LYS A 32 10.06 -7.78 12.89
N VAL A 33 10.75 -8.16 13.97
CA VAL A 33 10.13 -8.72 15.18
C VAL A 33 9.24 -7.73 15.93
N ASP A 34 9.53 -6.43 15.83
CA ASP A 34 8.83 -5.36 16.55
C ASP A 34 7.80 -4.64 15.67
N ALA A 35 7.74 -4.96 14.37
CA ALA A 35 6.98 -4.18 13.41
C ALA A 35 5.46 -4.40 13.49
N HIS A 36 5.03 -5.52 14.08
CA HIS A 36 3.64 -5.95 14.15
C HIS A 36 2.93 -5.82 12.78
N ILE A 37 3.58 -6.33 11.74
CA ILE A 37 3.03 -6.40 10.37
C ILE A 37 2.51 -7.82 10.17
N ASP A 38 1.25 -7.95 9.81
CA ASP A 38 0.64 -9.25 9.52
C ASP A 38 0.98 -9.72 8.09
N LEU A 39 1.13 -8.78 7.15
CA LEU A 39 1.51 -9.06 5.78
C LEU A 39 2.38 -7.97 5.17
N TRP A 40 3.42 -8.37 4.43
CA TRP A 40 4.19 -7.46 3.59
C TRP A 40 3.79 -7.60 2.12
N ALA A 41 2.86 -6.76 1.67
CA ALA A 41 2.32 -6.73 0.31
C ALA A 41 3.20 -5.88 -0.63
N LYS A 42 4.51 -6.14 -0.65
CA LYS A 42 5.48 -5.37 -1.45
C LYS A 42 5.18 -5.37 -2.96
N GLU A 43 4.47 -6.39 -3.44
CA GLU A 43 4.08 -6.52 -4.85
C GLU A 43 3.01 -5.52 -5.28
N LEU A 44 2.35 -4.85 -4.33
CA LEU A 44 1.40 -3.78 -4.64
C LEU A 44 2.10 -2.45 -4.84
N ALA A 45 3.31 -2.26 -4.33
CA ALA A 45 4.09 -1.04 -4.47
C ALA A 45 4.54 -0.82 -5.94
N PRO A 46 4.82 0.43 -6.36
CA PRO A 46 5.31 0.70 -7.72
C PRO A 46 6.59 -0.08 -8.01
N SER A 47 6.80 -0.37 -9.29
CA SER A 47 8.02 -1.04 -9.73
C SER A 47 9.28 -0.28 -9.30
N THR A 48 10.38 -1.00 -9.13
CA THR A 48 11.66 -0.39 -8.75
C THR A 48 12.10 0.70 -9.74
N ALA A 49 11.86 0.47 -11.04
CA ALA A 49 12.20 1.43 -12.08
C ALA A 49 11.35 2.70 -11.96
N LEU A 50 10.02 2.56 -11.81
CA LEU A 50 9.11 3.70 -11.67
C LEU A 50 9.41 4.52 -10.41
N ARG A 51 9.58 3.86 -9.27
CA ARG A 51 9.97 4.50 -8.01
C ARG A 51 11.26 5.32 -8.15
N LYS A 52 12.29 4.77 -8.80
CA LYS A 52 13.56 5.48 -9.03
C LYS A 52 13.37 6.71 -9.90
N LYS A 53 12.61 6.61 -11.01
CA LYS A 53 12.35 7.75 -11.89
C LYS A 53 11.67 8.90 -11.15
N PHE A 54 10.62 8.60 -10.38
CA PHE A 54 9.89 9.61 -9.61
C PHE A 54 10.76 10.23 -8.51
N HIS A 55 11.44 9.43 -7.69
CA HIS A 55 12.29 9.96 -6.61
C HIS A 55 13.50 10.75 -7.10
N ASN A 56 14.00 10.46 -8.30
CA ASN A 56 15.11 11.21 -8.91
C ASN A 56 14.62 12.43 -9.71
N GLY A 57 13.31 12.73 -9.69
CA GLY A 57 12.74 13.88 -10.41
C GLY A 57 12.73 13.74 -11.93
N VAL A 58 12.91 12.54 -12.47
CA VAL A 58 12.89 12.27 -13.92
C VAL A 58 11.47 12.41 -14.48
N ILE A 59 10.47 12.12 -13.66
CA ILE A 59 9.05 12.29 -13.99
C ILE A 59 8.37 13.06 -12.87
N ASP A 60 7.34 13.83 -13.23
CA ASP A 60 6.47 14.48 -12.25
C ASP A 60 5.47 13.48 -11.63
N TYR A 61 4.71 13.96 -10.64
CA TYR A 61 3.72 13.15 -9.96
C TYR A 61 2.54 12.76 -10.85
N LYS A 62 2.16 13.60 -11.81
CA LYS A 62 1.04 13.29 -12.72
C LYS A 62 1.39 12.07 -13.56
N ALA A 63 2.56 12.07 -14.19
CA ALA A 63 3.09 10.95 -14.95
C ALA A 63 3.30 9.71 -14.06
N PHE A 64 3.82 9.90 -12.84
CA PHE A 64 3.97 8.79 -11.89
C PHE A 64 2.64 8.09 -11.60
N LYS A 65 1.58 8.84 -11.28
CA LYS A 65 0.25 8.28 -10.99
C LYS A 65 -0.32 7.50 -12.18
N GLU A 66 -0.15 8.02 -13.39
CA GLU A 66 -0.64 7.38 -14.61
C GLU A 66 0.05 6.03 -14.84
N VAL A 67 1.38 6.00 -14.82
CA VAL A 67 2.14 4.76 -15.03
C VAL A 67 1.87 3.77 -13.90
N TYR A 68 1.85 4.21 -12.65
CA TYR A 68 1.59 3.32 -11.52
C TYR A 68 0.15 2.77 -11.52
N GLY A 69 -0.83 3.59 -11.89
CA GLY A 69 -2.21 3.13 -12.09
C GLY A 69 -2.30 2.04 -13.16
N GLY A 70 -1.51 2.17 -14.24
CA GLY A 70 -1.35 1.13 -15.26
C GLY A 70 -0.70 -0.15 -14.72
N GLU A 71 0.39 -0.03 -13.94
CA GLU A 71 1.01 -1.18 -13.25
C GLU A 71 -0.01 -1.92 -12.38
N LEU A 72 -0.79 -1.21 -11.56
CA LEU A 72 -1.83 -1.78 -10.71
C LEU A 72 -2.97 -2.42 -11.50
N ALA A 73 -3.37 -1.86 -12.63
CA ALA A 73 -4.46 -2.40 -13.44
C ALA A 73 -4.13 -3.78 -14.03
N GLN A 74 -2.84 -4.08 -14.22
CA GLN A 74 -2.35 -5.36 -14.72
C GLN A 74 -1.80 -6.27 -13.61
N ASN A 75 -1.83 -5.81 -12.36
CA ASN A 75 -1.22 -6.52 -11.24
C ASN A 75 -2.15 -7.59 -10.67
N VAL A 76 -1.87 -8.86 -10.99
CA VAL A 76 -2.62 -10.02 -10.48
C VAL A 76 -2.52 -10.15 -8.95
N GLU A 77 -1.44 -9.68 -8.33
CA GLU A 77 -1.27 -9.73 -6.88
C GLU A 77 -2.20 -8.76 -6.15
N LEU A 78 -2.62 -7.67 -6.80
CA LEU A 78 -3.64 -6.77 -6.24
C LEU A 78 -4.98 -7.49 -6.07
N ILE A 79 -5.42 -8.21 -7.11
CA ILE A 79 -6.67 -8.97 -7.07
C ILE A 79 -6.58 -10.11 -6.05
N ARG A 80 -5.46 -10.83 -6.01
CA ARG A 80 -5.21 -11.88 -5.01
C ARG A 80 -5.25 -11.33 -3.59
N PHE A 81 -4.68 -10.15 -3.37
CA PHE A 81 -4.66 -9.50 -2.07
C PHE A 81 -6.08 -9.07 -1.63
N VAL A 82 -6.86 -8.45 -2.51
CA VAL A 82 -8.26 -8.08 -2.23
C VAL A 82 -9.08 -9.31 -1.83
N ARG A 83 -9.01 -10.39 -2.60
CA ARG A 83 -9.72 -11.64 -2.25
C ARG A 83 -9.22 -12.27 -0.95
N LEU A 84 -7.94 -12.13 -0.65
CA LEU A 84 -7.37 -12.64 0.61
C LEU A 84 -7.96 -11.89 1.82
N ILE A 85 -8.06 -10.56 1.77
CA ILE A 85 -8.58 -9.77 2.89
C ILE A 85 -10.09 -9.99 3.08
N GLU A 86 -10.84 -10.16 1.99
CA GLU A 86 -12.26 -10.52 2.04
C GLU A 86 -12.48 -11.93 2.61
N LYS A 87 -11.73 -12.93 2.12
CA LYS A 87 -11.83 -14.31 2.61
C LYS A 87 -11.46 -14.43 4.09
N LYS A 88 -10.57 -13.58 4.58
CA LYS A 88 -10.18 -13.52 6.00
C LYS A 88 -11.19 -12.74 6.86
N GLU A 89 -12.27 -12.23 6.28
CA GLU A 89 -13.34 -11.48 6.96
C GLU A 89 -12.77 -10.33 7.81
N GLN A 90 -11.73 -9.66 7.31
CA GLN A 90 -11.10 -8.57 8.05
C GLN A 90 -12.00 -7.34 8.01
N GLU A 91 -12.53 -6.93 9.17
CA GLU A 91 -13.35 -5.73 9.27
C GLU A 91 -12.55 -4.46 9.01
N VAL A 92 -11.29 -4.42 9.48
CA VAL A 92 -10.36 -3.29 9.35
C VAL A 92 -9.03 -3.78 8.79
N VAL A 93 -8.59 -3.14 7.70
CA VAL A 93 -7.25 -3.33 7.14
C VAL A 93 -6.51 -1.99 7.19
N THR A 94 -5.39 -1.94 7.91
CA THR A 94 -4.53 -0.77 7.98
C THR A 94 -3.34 -0.94 7.05
N LEU A 95 -3.28 -0.11 6.02
CA LEU A 95 -2.12 -0.01 5.15
C LEU A 95 -1.02 0.77 5.88
N LEU A 96 0.16 0.16 5.98
CA LEU A 96 1.34 0.72 6.60
C LEU A 96 2.32 1.20 5.54
N THR A 97 2.88 2.39 5.76
CA THR A 97 3.91 2.97 4.89
C THR A 97 4.98 3.71 5.69
N ALA A 98 6.18 3.80 5.16
CA ALA A 98 7.28 4.61 5.70
C ALA A 98 7.41 5.97 5.00
N VAL A 99 6.65 6.23 3.93
CA VAL A 99 6.70 7.51 3.21
C VAL A 99 6.36 8.65 4.18
N LYS A 100 7.07 9.77 4.04
CA LYS A 100 6.86 10.95 4.89
C LYS A 100 5.78 11.86 4.31
N ASP A 101 5.87 12.13 3.02
CA ASP A 101 4.86 12.83 2.24
C ASP A 101 3.92 11.80 1.62
N VAL A 102 2.79 11.56 2.28
CA VAL A 102 1.80 10.56 1.87
C VAL A 102 1.04 11.03 0.63
N ASP A 103 0.63 12.29 0.60
CA ASP A 103 -0.23 12.83 -0.45
C ASP A 103 0.48 12.87 -1.82
N HIS A 104 1.81 12.96 -1.79
CA HIS A 104 2.68 12.93 -2.96
C HIS A 104 3.46 11.61 -3.10
N SER A 105 2.78 10.48 -2.86
CA SER A 105 3.37 9.13 -2.92
C SER A 105 2.54 8.14 -3.73
N HIS A 106 2.89 6.85 -3.69
CA HIS A 106 2.09 5.77 -4.29
C HIS A 106 0.79 5.49 -3.52
N ILE A 107 0.68 5.95 -2.28
CA ILE A 107 -0.42 5.58 -1.38
C ILE A 107 -1.80 6.03 -1.88
N PRO A 108 -2.02 7.28 -2.30
CA PRO A 108 -3.34 7.71 -2.76
C PRO A 108 -3.82 6.91 -3.98
N VAL A 109 -2.91 6.55 -4.89
CA VAL A 109 -3.23 5.75 -6.07
C VAL A 109 -3.60 4.33 -5.68
N LEU A 110 -2.85 3.70 -4.78
CA LEU A 110 -3.14 2.34 -4.30
C LEU A 110 -4.48 2.30 -3.54
N MET A 111 -4.71 3.24 -2.63
CA MET A 111 -5.95 3.33 -1.86
C MET A 111 -7.16 3.52 -2.78
N SER A 112 -7.09 4.45 -3.73
CA SER A 112 -8.16 4.66 -4.71
C SER A 112 -8.44 3.39 -5.51
N LYS A 113 -7.40 2.71 -6.00
CA LYS A 113 -7.57 1.47 -6.77
C LYS A 113 -8.19 0.34 -5.94
N MET A 114 -7.76 0.19 -4.69
CA MET A 114 -8.32 -0.81 -3.77
C MET A 114 -9.79 -0.52 -3.44
N ALA A 115 -10.14 0.74 -3.14
CA ALA A 115 -11.52 1.12 -2.87
C ALA A 115 -12.44 0.77 -4.05
N THR A 116 -12.03 1.10 -5.28
CA THR A 116 -12.81 0.75 -6.49
C THR A 116 -12.98 -0.76 -6.68
N LEU A 117 -12.00 -1.58 -6.31
CA LEU A 117 -12.12 -3.03 -6.40
C LEU A 117 -13.09 -3.59 -5.36
N LEU A 118 -13.04 -3.07 -4.13
CA LEU A 118 -13.89 -3.52 -3.03
C LEU A 118 -15.36 -3.13 -3.22
N GLU A 119 -15.63 -1.96 -3.81
CA GLU A 119 -16.98 -1.54 -4.18
C GLU A 119 -17.60 -2.40 -5.30
N ARG A 120 -16.77 -3.09 -6.10
CA ARG A 120 -17.22 -3.94 -7.22
C ARG A 120 -17.50 -5.39 -6.83
N GLU A 121 -16.93 -5.85 -5.73
CA GLU A 121 -17.10 -7.22 -5.21
C GLU A 121 -18.12 -7.29 -4.04
N SER A 122 -18.61 -6.13 -3.56
CA SER A 122 -19.70 -5.98 -2.57
C SER A 122 -21.08 -5.99 -3.23
#